data_AF-A0A401Q9S6-F1
#
_entry.id   AF-A0A401Q9S6-F1
#
_cell.length_a   1.000
_cell.length_b   1.000
_cell.length_c   1.000
_cell.angle_alpha   90.00
_cell.angle_beta   90.00
_cell.angle_gamma   90.00
#
_symmetry.space_group_name_H-M   'P 1'
#
loop_
_entity.id
_entity.type
_entity.pdbx_description
1 polymer ?
#
loop_
_entity_poly.entity_id
_entity_poly.type
_entity_poly.pdbx_seq_one_letter_code
_entity_poly.pdbx_strand_id
1 'polypeptide(L)' 'ENLNKLMTNLRSTQPHFVRCIIPNETKTPGTMDPFMVLHQLRCNGVLEGIRICRKGFPNRVLYADFKQR' A
#
# COMPACT_ATOMS: atom_id res chain seq x y z
N GLU A 1 11.35 -26.14 2.63
CA GLU A 1 9.94 -26.59 2.49
C GLU A 1 8.89 -25.61 3.02
N ASN A 2 9.08 -24.97 4.20
CA ASN A 2 8.01 -24.17 4.82
C ASN A 2 7.54 -22.94 4.02
N LEU A 3 8.45 -22.22 3.33
CA LEU A 3 8.06 -21.06 2.52
C LEU A 3 7.14 -21.47 1.36
N ASN A 4 7.44 -22.59 0.69
CA ASN A 4 6.61 -23.08 -0.43
C ASN A 4 5.21 -23.44 0.05
N LYS A 5 5.07 -24.09 1.21
CA LYS A 5 3.76 -24.40 1.81
C LYS A 5 2.97 -23.12 2.15
N LEU A 6 3.62 -22.12 2.73
CA LEU A 6 2.99 -20.82 3.02
C LEU A 6 2.50 -20.14 1.73
N MET A 7 3.34 -20.09 0.69
CA MET A 7 2.97 -19.45 -0.58
C MET A 7 1.83 -20.17 -1.29
N THR A 8 1.74 -21.50 -1.21
CA THR A 8 0.60 -22.26 -1.73
C THR A 8 -0.70 -21.85 -1.03
N ASN A 9 -0.69 -21.74 0.31
CA ASN A 9 -1.86 -21.31 1.07
C ASN A 9 -2.26 -19.86 0.78
N LEU A 10 -1.30 -18.95 0.65
CA LEU A 10 -1.61 -17.56 0.31
C LEU A 10 -2.23 -17.45 -1.09
N ARG A 11 -1.77 -18.26 -2.06
CA ARG A 11 -2.31 -18.30 -3.42
C ARG A 11 -3.73 -18.85 -3.52
N SER A 12 -4.20 -19.63 -2.54
CA SER A 12 -5.58 -20.15 -2.53
C SER A 12 -6.60 -19.20 -1.89
N THR A 13 -6.17 -17.99 -1.50
CA THR A 13 -7.02 -16.98 -0.84
C THR A 13 -7.08 -15.69 -1.66
N GLN A 14 -7.96 -14.75 -1.26
CA GLN A 14 -7.93 -13.39 -1.77
C GLN A 14 -6.92 -12.55 -0.95
N PRO A 15 -5.80 -12.12 -1.52
CA PRO A 15 -4.78 -11.40 -0.76
C PRO A 15 -5.19 -9.94 -0.55
N HIS A 16 -5.07 -9.48 0.69
CA HIS A 16 -5.15 -8.07 1.06
C HIS A 16 -3.81 -7.64 1.66
N PHE A 17 -3.28 -6.52 1.21
CA PHE A 17 -1.95 -6.05 1.60
C PHE A 17 -2.02 -4.82 2.49
N VAL A 18 -1.37 -4.86 3.65
CA VAL A 18 -1.16 -3.71 4.53
C VAL A 18 0.33 -3.37 4.54
N ARG A 19 0.67 -2.12 4.25
CA ARG A 19 2.07 -1.62 4.26
C ARG A 19 2.23 -0.64 5.42
N CYS A 20 2.88 -1.10 6.48
CA CYS A 20 3.24 -0.22 7.60
C CYS A 20 4.36 0.74 7.17
N ILE A 21 4.30 1.97 7.67
CA ILE A 21 5.31 3.01 7.42
C ILE A 21 5.83 3.51 8.76
N ILE A 22 7.15 3.51 8.92
CA ILE A 22 7.81 4.10 10.08
C ILE A 22 7.98 5.59 9.79
N PRO A 23 7.50 6.49 10.65
CA PRO A 23 7.56 7.93 10.38
C PRO A 23 8.95 8.52 10.66
N ASN A 24 9.70 8.00 11.64
CA ASN A 24 11.06 8.43 11.98
C ASN A 24 11.82 7.32 12.72
N GLU A 25 13.16 7.34 12.70
CA GLU A 25 14.00 6.37 13.43
C GLU A 25 14.16 6.71 14.93
N THR A 26 13.96 7.98 15.30
CA THR A 26 14.10 8.46 16.69
C THR A 26 12.99 7.99 17.62
N LYS A 27 11.96 7.31 17.10
CA LYS A 27 10.76 6.87 17.84
C LYS A 27 10.00 8.02 18.52
N THR A 28 10.10 9.23 17.96
CA THR A 28 9.44 10.42 18.49
C THR A 28 8.03 10.52 17.90
N PRO A 29 6.97 10.66 18.71
CA PRO A 29 5.62 10.86 18.19
C PRO A 29 5.50 12.21 17.46
N GLY A 30 4.68 12.26 16.41
CA GLY A 30 4.39 13.49 15.67
C GLY A 30 5.49 13.99 14.73
N THR A 31 6.67 13.35 14.72
CA THR A 31 7.75 13.70 13.78
C THR A 31 7.75 12.74 12.58
N MET A 32 7.99 13.29 11.39
CA MET A 32 8.09 12.54 10.15
C MET A 32 9.38 12.93 9.42
N ASP A 33 10.17 11.94 9.04
CA ASP A 33 11.29 12.09 8.12
C ASP A 33 10.80 11.84 6.67
N PRO A 34 10.71 12.88 5.83
CA PRO A 34 10.18 12.75 4.48
C PRO A 34 11.03 11.84 3.59
N PHE A 35 12.36 11.85 3.73
CA PHE A 35 13.25 11.07 2.86
C PHE A 35 13.15 9.59 3.21
N MET A 36 13.11 9.26 4.49
CA MET A 36 12.94 7.89 4.95
C MET A 36 11.56 7.34 4.56
N VAL A 37 10.49 8.11 4.75
CA VAL A 37 9.14 7.70 4.32
C VAL A 37 9.08 7.52 2.81
N LEU A 38 9.65 8.43 2.02
CA LEU A 38 9.69 8.32 0.56
C LEU A 38 10.44 7.06 0.10
N HIS A 39 11.55 6.74 0.75
CA HIS A 39 12.30 5.50 0.50
C HIS A 39 11.42 4.27 0.76
N GLN A 40 10.73 4.22 1.90
CA GLN A 40 9.80 3.14 2.22
C GLN A 40 8.67 3.01 1.18
N LEU A 41 8.08 4.12 0.73
CA LEU A 41 7.03 4.10 -0.29
C LEU A 41 7.49 3.53 -1.64
N ARG A 42 8.77 3.74 -1.99
CA ARG A 42 9.40 3.15 -3.19
C ARG A 42 9.66 1.66 -2.98
N CYS A 43 10.38 1.28 -1.92
CA CYS A 43 10.80 -0.10 -1.68
C CYS A 43 9.64 -1.05 -1.34
N ASN A 44 8.60 -0.57 -0.65
CA ASN A 44 7.39 -1.35 -0.34
C ASN A 44 6.44 -1.48 -1.53
N GLY A 45 6.79 -0.90 -2.69
CA GLY A 45 6.00 -0.96 -3.91
C GLY A 45 4.71 -0.14 -3.86
N VAL A 46 4.57 0.80 -2.92
CA VAL A 46 3.36 1.65 -2.82
C VAL A 46 3.25 2.55 -4.04
N LEU A 47 4.34 3.23 -4.42
CA LEU A 47 4.35 4.08 -5.61
C LEU A 47 4.13 3.28 -6.90
N GLU A 48 4.66 2.06 -6.95
CA GLU A 48 4.47 1.14 -8.06
C GLU A 48 3.02 0.64 -8.15
N GLY A 49 2.40 0.31 -7.01
CA GLY A 49 0.99 -0.02 -6.92
C GLY A 49 0.09 1.12 -7.40
N ILE A 50 0.38 2.36 -7.00
CA ILE A 50 -0.31 3.55 -7.51
C ILE A 50 -0.14 3.67 -9.02
N ARG A 51 1.08 3.48 -9.54
CA ARG A 51 1.36 3.54 -10.99
C ARG A 51 0.55 2.52 -11.78
N ILE A 52 0.45 1.29 -11.28
CA ILE A 52 -0.36 0.22 -11.90
C ILE A 52 -1.85 0.59 -11.84
N CYS A 53 -2.37 1.01 -10.68
CA CYS A 53 -3.77 1.43 -10.52
C CYS A 53 -4.15 2.57 -11.48
N ARG A 54 -3.22 3.51 -11.72
CA ARG A 54 -3.41 4.63 -12.66
C ARG A 54 -3.51 4.22 -14.13
N LYS A 55 -3.00 3.06 -14.51
CA LYS A 55 -3.19 2.52 -15.87
C LYS A 55 -4.59 1.94 -16.07
N GLY A 56 -5.34 1.70 -15.00
CA GLY A 56 -6.74 1.29 -15.03
C GLY A 56 -7.68 2.46 -14.75
N PHE A 57 -8.69 2.21 -13.91
CA PHE A 57 -9.68 3.19 -13.46
C PHE A 57 -9.53 3.45 -11.96
N PRO A 58 -8.53 4.27 -11.55
CA PRO A 58 -8.20 4.45 -10.14
C PRO A 58 -9.26 5.24 -9.38
N ASN A 59 -9.92 6.19 -10.06
CA ASN A 59 -10.95 7.03 -9.48
C ASN A 59 -12.29 6.29 -9.56
N ARG A 60 -12.77 5.82 -8.41
CA ARG A 60 -14.11 5.26 -8.25
C ARG A 60 -14.84 6.14 -7.24
N VAL A 61 -15.82 6.89 -7.71
CA VAL A 61 -16.68 7.72 -6.86
C VAL A 61 -17.93 6.91 -6.56
N LEU A 62 -18.40 6.93 -5.31
CA LEU A 62 -19.67 6.31 -4.96
C LEU A 62 -20.79 7.03 -5.72
N TYR A 63 -21.79 6.27 -6.16
CA TYR A 63 -22.86 6.84 -7.00
C TYR A 63 -23.59 8.01 -6.33
N ALA A 64 -23.81 7.94 -5.01
CA ALA A 64 -24.41 9.03 -4.23
C ALA A 64 -23.59 10.32 -4.33
N ASP A 65 -22.27 10.24 -4.11
CA ASP A 65 -21.36 11.39 -4.20
C ASP A 65 -21.25 11.92 -5.63
N PHE A 66 -21.32 11.03 -6.63
CA PHE A 66 -21.30 11.42 -8.04
C PHE A 66 -22.57 12.17 -8.43
N LYS A 67 -23.74 11.73 -7.96
CA LYS A 67 -25.04 12.35 -8.25
C LYS A 67 -25.21 13.72 -7.56
N GLN A 68 -24.60 13.91 -6.40
CA GLN A 68 -24.73 15.14 -5.61
C GLN A 68 -23.80 16.28 -6.10
N ARG A 69 -22.70 15.96 -6.78
CA ARG A 69 -21.77 16.94 -7.37
C ARG A 69 -22.35 17.61 -8.61
#